data_AF-A0A6A3N7K3-F1
#
_entry.id   AF-A0A6A3N7K3-F1
#
_cell.length_a   1.000
_cell.length_b   1.000
_cell.length_c   1.000
_cell.angle_alpha   90.00
_cell.angle_beta   90.00
_cell.angle_gamma   90.00
#
_symmetry.space_group_name_H-M   'P 1'
#
loop_
_entity.id
_entity.type
_entity.pdbx_description
1 polymer ?
#
loop_
_entity_poly.entity_id
_entity_poly.type
_entity_poly.pdbx_seq_one_letter_code
_entity_poly.pdbx_strand_id
1 'polypeptide(L)'
;MLVATLAFLLATLATAVATGDQDRIPKTPHHPQQNFQNEKTPDWPSLRFRFRLKLKSTNVYGHHEFDMLAKPVVSEDGVSVLYDVFATFKQGTTMYNYTLIDGVGYSSSSSGTTAPLTACLESESGSLPPINSIVAALNEATLVSSDSAIDHGVQCSTGRLYKVSVKDIEFAVCATGSSGFTMRSSDMDIEVVYLAASMEVIESPSERECPKTILPSVMTSVGQALLTGKLDAVRDTRMLKAAFDFSWGDSTCSCKSTPRPCIFIHGLGIKQGLPQNQNSFEDYWGDYLPEHAPCCSSMKFAVLDTEHYAWTDAALQRKVCNRVLAVSNSSTKSAISDTIVITHSMGNLILAGAIATKKCSLAASSSWVGLAGPMSGSMASDYFQSSCAHSTNAIVEQYADIVGICPIQPAIKSMSTENGNHSSVELDAAYKAAQKVYRKSVTALMSESDRGLVSFYQPKFWAMHHLIPYKSKNNDGMVEFQSCASGFPDSQFGTTW
;
A
#
# COMPACT_ATOMS: atom_id res chain seq x y z
N MET A 1 20.84 -25.49 -30.05
CA MET A 1 22.24 -25.86 -30.33
C MET A 1 23.11 -24.62 -30.25
N LEU A 2 23.78 -24.40 -29.13
CA LEU A 2 25.22 -24.09 -29.08
C LEU A 2 25.68 -24.35 -27.63
N VAL A 3 26.88 -24.87 -27.46
CA VAL A 3 27.43 -25.35 -26.18
C VAL A 3 28.87 -24.85 -26.05
N ALA A 4 29.27 -24.52 -24.83
CA ALA A 4 30.63 -24.32 -24.34
C ALA A 4 31.50 -23.20 -24.95
N THR A 5 31.95 -22.30 -24.07
CA THR A 5 33.32 -21.75 -23.89
C THR A 5 33.20 -20.66 -22.81
N LEU A 6 34.12 -20.44 -21.86
CA LEU A 6 35.36 -21.11 -21.52
C LEU A 6 35.61 -20.94 -20.00
N ALA A 7 36.28 -21.88 -19.34
CA ALA A 7 36.82 -21.70 -17.99
C ALA A 7 38.35 -21.50 -18.05
N PHE A 8 38.96 -21.13 -16.91
CA PHE A 8 40.40 -20.97 -16.62
C PHE A 8 41.13 -19.67 -17.01
N LEU A 9 41.44 -18.89 -15.96
CA LEU A 9 42.74 -18.26 -15.67
C LEU A 9 42.83 -18.19 -14.13
N LEU A 10 43.51 -19.12 -13.47
CA LEU A 10 44.96 -19.20 -13.18
C LEU A 10 45.32 -18.60 -11.80
N ALA A 11 46.12 -19.33 -11.03
CA ALA A 11 46.40 -19.09 -9.61
C ALA A 11 47.92 -19.08 -9.32
N THR A 12 48.29 -18.79 -8.06
CA THR A 12 49.66 -18.78 -7.46
C THR A 12 50.53 -17.57 -7.86
N LEU A 13 51.49 -17.06 -7.08
CA LEU A 13 52.13 -17.44 -5.79
C LEU A 13 51.99 -16.27 -4.75
N ALA A 14 52.45 -16.28 -3.48
CA ALA A 14 53.48 -17.06 -2.80
C ALA A 14 53.29 -17.15 -1.27
N THR A 15 53.95 -18.14 -0.65
CA THR A 15 54.13 -18.28 0.81
C THR A 15 55.59 -18.01 1.19
N ALA A 16 55.82 -17.40 2.36
CA ALA A 16 57.11 -17.39 3.06
C ALA A 16 56.88 -17.34 4.58
N VAL A 17 57.72 -18.07 5.32
CA VAL A 17 57.60 -18.28 6.78
C VAL A 17 58.67 -17.48 7.52
N ALA A 18 58.35 -16.96 8.69
CA ALA A 18 59.34 -16.54 9.68
C ALA A 18 58.87 -16.91 11.11
N THR A 19 59.77 -17.49 11.89
CA THR A 19 59.59 -17.91 13.29
C THR A 19 60.43 -17.03 14.23
N GLY A 20 60.02 -16.80 15.47
CA GLY A 20 60.86 -16.09 16.45
C GLY A 20 60.16 -15.74 17.77
N ASP A 21 60.74 -16.22 18.88
CA ASP A 21 60.16 -16.35 20.23
C ASP A 21 60.17 -15.08 21.14
N GLN A 22 59.38 -15.17 22.22
CA GLN A 22 59.38 -14.47 23.53
C GLN A 22 60.28 -13.25 23.85
N ASP A 23 59.70 -12.26 24.57
CA ASP A 23 60.20 -11.93 25.94
C ASP A 23 59.14 -11.31 26.90
N ARG A 24 59.50 -11.24 28.20
CA ARG A 24 58.71 -11.33 29.46
C ARG A 24 57.67 -10.28 29.91
N ILE A 25 56.67 -10.88 30.58
CA ILE A 25 55.75 -10.49 31.69
C ILE A 25 56.29 -9.52 32.78
N PRO A 26 55.41 -8.86 33.58
CA PRO A 26 55.06 -9.41 34.91
C PRO A 26 53.56 -9.43 35.31
N LYS A 27 53.22 -10.38 36.20
CA LYS A 27 51.97 -10.51 36.99
C LYS A 27 52.18 -9.85 38.38
N THR A 28 51.23 -9.60 39.29
CA THR A 28 49.80 -9.95 39.56
C THR A 28 49.26 -8.86 40.55
N PRO A 29 47.97 -8.73 41.01
CA PRO A 29 47.15 -9.81 41.61
C PRO A 29 45.61 -9.81 41.36
N HIS A 30 45.00 -10.98 41.55
CA HIS A 30 43.56 -11.16 41.89
C HIS A 30 43.28 -10.58 43.29
N HIS A 31 42.08 -10.25 43.78
CA HIS A 31 40.67 -10.61 43.52
C HIS A 31 39.79 -9.47 44.14
N PRO A 32 38.42 -9.49 44.14
CA PRO A 32 37.50 -10.55 43.74
C PRO A 32 36.49 -10.16 42.63
N GLN A 33 35.87 -11.17 42.03
CA GLN A 33 34.65 -10.99 41.23
C GLN A 33 33.51 -10.56 42.16
N GLN A 34 32.91 -9.40 41.91
CA GLN A 34 31.53 -9.17 42.33
C GLN A 34 30.61 -9.80 41.30
N ASN A 35 29.77 -10.74 41.75
CA ASN A 35 28.62 -11.20 40.99
C ASN A 35 27.66 -10.03 40.81
N PHE A 36 27.74 -9.35 39.68
CA PHE A 36 26.52 -8.83 39.08
C PHE A 36 25.76 -10.04 38.56
N GLN A 37 24.67 -10.38 39.25
CA GLN A 37 23.67 -11.27 38.69
C GLN A 37 23.21 -10.62 37.38
N ASN A 38 23.29 -11.34 36.25
CA ASN A 38 22.50 -10.96 35.08
C ASN A 38 21.04 -11.01 35.52
N GLU A 39 20.45 -9.84 35.78
CA GLU A 39 19.00 -9.71 35.81
C GLU A 39 18.51 -10.22 34.46
N LYS A 40 17.68 -11.27 34.50
CA LYS A 40 17.11 -11.83 33.28
C LYS A 40 16.25 -10.74 32.66
N THR A 41 16.60 -10.32 31.44
CA THR A 41 15.68 -9.59 30.57
C THR A 41 14.32 -10.28 30.61
N PRO A 42 13.19 -9.55 30.77
CA PRO A 42 11.89 -10.18 30.88
C PRO A 42 11.63 -11.08 29.67
N ASP A 43 11.36 -12.36 29.95
CA ASP A 43 11.15 -13.38 28.93
C ASP A 43 9.75 -13.20 28.29
N TRP A 44 9.69 -12.30 27.30
CA TRP A 44 8.51 -12.06 26.47
C TRP A 44 8.48 -13.12 25.35
N PRO A 45 7.31 -13.71 25.05
CA PRO A 45 7.22 -14.71 23.99
C PRO A 45 7.37 -14.07 22.61
N SER A 46 7.98 -14.81 21.69
CA SER A 46 7.78 -14.56 20.26
C SER A 46 6.31 -14.84 19.91
N LEU A 47 5.72 -14.05 19.02
CA LEU A 47 4.32 -14.11 18.64
C LEU A 47 4.20 -14.58 17.18
N ARG A 48 3.16 -15.35 16.89
CA ARG A 48 2.66 -15.54 15.53
C ARG A 48 1.30 -14.87 15.42
N PHE A 49 1.21 -13.89 14.53
CA PHE A 49 -0.03 -13.25 14.13
C PHE A 49 -0.53 -13.92 12.85
N ARG A 50 -1.67 -14.60 12.94
CA ARG A 50 -2.38 -15.19 11.80
C ARG A 50 -3.51 -14.26 11.38
N PHE A 51 -3.42 -13.71 10.19
CA PHE A 51 -4.43 -12.82 9.63
C PHE A 51 -5.40 -13.59 8.75
N ARG A 52 -6.69 -13.26 8.85
CA ARG A 52 -7.77 -13.73 7.96
C ARG A 52 -8.52 -12.51 7.44
N LEU A 53 -8.25 -12.13 6.20
CA LEU A 53 -8.89 -11.01 5.52
C LEU A 53 -10.27 -11.43 5.00
N LYS A 54 -11.28 -10.59 5.24
CA LYS A 54 -12.69 -10.88 4.89
C LYS A 54 -13.06 -10.37 3.51
N LEU A 55 -12.34 -9.37 2.99
CA LEU A 55 -12.54 -8.78 1.68
C LEU A 55 -11.48 -9.31 0.70
N LYS A 56 -11.90 -9.91 -0.42
CA LYS A 56 -10.95 -10.43 -1.44
C LYS A 56 -10.08 -9.33 -2.05
N SER A 57 -10.60 -8.12 -2.13
CA SER A 57 -9.85 -6.94 -2.59
C SER A 57 -8.62 -6.65 -1.73
N THR A 58 -8.64 -6.99 -0.43
CA THR A 58 -7.51 -6.72 0.48
C THR A 58 -6.44 -7.81 0.49
N ASN A 59 -6.61 -8.90 -0.30
CA ASN A 59 -5.68 -10.05 -0.34
C ASN A 59 -4.22 -9.64 -0.61
N VAL A 60 -3.34 -9.93 0.34
CA VAL A 60 -1.91 -9.61 0.24
C VAL A 60 -1.20 -10.65 -0.62
N TYR A 61 -0.58 -10.23 -1.73
CA TYR A 61 0.04 -11.13 -2.73
C TYR A 61 -0.90 -12.22 -3.27
N GLY A 62 -2.23 -12.03 -3.16
CA GLY A 62 -3.25 -13.02 -3.51
C GLY A 62 -3.66 -13.98 -2.38
N HIS A 63 -3.11 -13.81 -1.17
CA HIS A 63 -3.46 -14.60 0.01
C HIS A 63 -4.47 -13.86 0.89
N HIS A 64 -5.52 -14.57 1.31
CA HIS A 64 -6.53 -14.07 2.26
C HIS A 64 -6.25 -14.54 3.70
N GLU A 65 -5.49 -15.63 3.88
CA GLU A 65 -4.97 -16.08 5.18
C GLU A 65 -3.43 -16.17 5.10
N PHE A 66 -2.73 -15.59 6.08
CA PHE A 66 -1.27 -15.63 6.17
C PHE A 66 -0.77 -15.43 7.61
N ASP A 67 0.44 -15.94 7.88
CA ASP A 67 1.13 -15.79 9.16
C ASP A 67 2.23 -14.72 9.06
N MET A 68 2.30 -13.83 10.04
CA MET A 68 3.44 -12.96 10.32
C MET A 68 4.04 -13.36 11.67
N LEU A 69 5.37 -13.44 11.73
CA LEU A 69 6.11 -13.81 12.93
C LEU A 69 6.74 -12.55 13.55
N ALA A 70 6.72 -12.47 14.88
CA ALA A 70 7.17 -11.29 15.61
C ALA A 70 8.02 -11.69 16.82
N LYS A 71 9.25 -11.19 16.91
CA LYS A 71 10.21 -11.46 17.99
C LYS A 71 10.36 -10.22 18.88
N PRO A 72 10.18 -10.30 20.20
CA PRO A 72 10.29 -9.14 21.07
C PRO A 72 11.75 -8.73 21.30
N VAL A 73 11.97 -7.42 21.21
CA VAL A 73 13.15 -6.67 21.64
C VAL A 73 12.68 -5.80 22.79
N VAL A 74 12.89 -6.29 24.01
CA VAL A 74 12.47 -5.65 25.26
C VAL A 74 13.58 -4.74 25.77
N SER A 75 13.25 -3.54 26.26
CA SER A 75 14.23 -2.65 26.90
C SER A 75 14.79 -3.23 28.20
N GLU A 76 15.97 -2.76 28.61
CA GLU A 76 16.66 -3.22 29.82
C GLU A 76 15.80 -3.07 31.10
N ASP A 77 14.99 -2.02 31.17
CA ASP A 77 14.05 -1.77 32.27
C ASP A 77 12.79 -2.67 32.25
N GLY A 78 12.57 -3.42 31.16
CA GLY A 78 11.41 -4.29 30.97
C GLY A 78 10.09 -3.57 30.65
N VAL A 79 10.11 -2.24 30.48
CA VAL A 79 8.90 -1.41 30.39
C VAL A 79 8.47 -1.12 28.95
N SER A 80 9.39 -1.18 27.98
CA SER A 80 9.07 -1.00 26.56
C SER A 80 9.43 -2.22 25.72
N VAL A 81 8.71 -2.40 24.62
CA VAL A 81 8.97 -3.47 23.66
C VAL A 81 8.84 -2.94 22.22
N LEU A 82 9.75 -3.40 21.38
CA LEU A 82 9.66 -3.35 19.93
C LEU A 82 9.62 -4.78 19.43
N TYR A 83 8.81 -5.10 18.45
CA TYR A 83 8.82 -6.41 17.81
C TYR A 83 9.54 -6.33 16.47
N ASP A 84 10.58 -7.15 16.29
CA ASP A 84 11.14 -7.46 14.98
C ASP A 84 10.17 -8.40 14.24
N VAL A 85 9.85 -8.11 12.98
CA VAL A 85 8.72 -8.74 12.26
C VAL A 85 9.19 -9.38 10.96
N PHE A 86 8.69 -10.59 10.68
CA PHE A 86 9.07 -11.39 9.53
C PHE A 86 7.83 -12.01 8.86
N ALA A 87 7.74 -11.90 7.54
CA ALA A 87 6.70 -12.56 6.76
C ALA A 87 7.21 -12.94 5.36
N THR A 88 6.76 -14.07 4.83
CA THR A 88 7.16 -14.59 3.52
C THR A 88 5.93 -14.99 2.72
N PHE A 89 5.84 -14.49 1.49
CA PHE A 89 4.73 -14.73 0.58
C PHE A 89 5.25 -15.32 -0.73
N LYS A 90 4.53 -16.30 -1.26
CA LYS A 90 4.82 -16.91 -2.57
C LYS A 90 3.74 -16.52 -3.57
N GLN A 91 4.15 -16.07 -4.75
CA GLN A 91 3.24 -15.81 -5.86
C GLN A 91 3.87 -16.35 -7.15
N GLY A 92 3.28 -17.42 -7.71
CA GLY A 92 3.87 -18.17 -8.82
C GLY A 92 5.25 -18.71 -8.48
N THR A 93 6.27 -18.22 -9.18
CA THR A 93 7.70 -18.55 -8.98
C THR A 93 8.47 -17.52 -8.14
N THR A 94 7.85 -16.40 -7.79
CA THR A 94 8.50 -15.31 -7.04
C THR A 94 8.21 -15.44 -5.55
N MET A 95 9.25 -15.25 -4.73
CA MET A 95 9.15 -15.11 -3.28
C MET A 95 9.27 -13.64 -2.89
N TYR A 96 8.41 -13.18 -1.99
CA TYR A 96 8.46 -11.86 -1.38
C TYR A 96 8.69 -12.03 0.12
N ASN A 97 9.70 -11.34 0.66
CA ASN A 97 10.00 -11.33 2.09
C ASN A 97 9.83 -9.91 2.64
N TYR A 98 9.20 -9.83 3.80
CA TYR A 98 9.10 -8.64 4.63
C TYR A 98 9.92 -8.87 5.90
N THR A 99 10.73 -7.89 6.26
CA THR A 99 11.60 -7.93 7.44
C THR A 99 11.61 -6.56 8.10
N LEU A 100 11.28 -6.48 9.38
CA LEU A 100 11.47 -5.31 10.24
C LEU A 100 12.43 -5.70 11.36
N ILE A 101 13.59 -5.03 11.45
CA ILE A 101 14.61 -5.28 12.48
C ILE A 101 15.00 -3.94 13.09
N ASP A 102 14.98 -3.84 14.42
CA ASP A 102 15.28 -2.60 15.18
C ASP A 102 14.55 -1.36 14.64
N GLY A 103 13.30 -1.54 14.22
CA GLY A 103 12.43 -0.47 13.72
C GLY A 103 12.79 0.04 12.32
N VAL A 104 13.69 -0.65 11.61
CA VAL A 104 14.02 -0.45 10.21
C VAL A 104 13.32 -1.53 9.37
N GLY A 105 12.47 -1.11 8.43
CA GLY A 105 11.71 -2.02 7.58
C GLY A 105 12.33 -2.22 6.20
N TYR A 106 12.30 -3.45 5.72
CA TYR A 106 12.78 -3.90 4.42
C TYR A 106 11.73 -4.78 3.75
N SER A 107 11.56 -4.62 2.44
CA SER A 107 10.96 -5.65 1.59
C SER A 107 11.98 -6.12 0.57
N SER A 108 11.91 -7.42 0.24
CA SER A 108 12.70 -7.99 -0.84
C SER A 108 11.88 -8.95 -1.69
N SER A 109 12.20 -9.04 -2.98
CA SER A 109 11.65 -10.07 -3.87
C SER A 109 12.76 -10.84 -4.58
N SER A 110 12.57 -12.14 -4.73
CA SER A 110 13.50 -13.01 -5.45
C SER A 110 12.76 -13.91 -6.44
N SER A 111 13.28 -13.93 -7.68
CA SER A 111 12.90 -14.89 -8.72
C SER A 111 14.18 -15.57 -9.18
N GLY A 112 14.16 -16.90 -9.36
CA GLY A 112 15.35 -17.76 -9.21
C GLY A 112 16.56 -17.55 -10.15
N THR A 113 16.53 -16.57 -11.06
CA THR A 113 17.63 -16.22 -11.98
C THR A 113 18.15 -14.79 -11.82
N THR A 114 17.58 -13.99 -10.91
CA THR A 114 17.94 -12.57 -10.70
C THR A 114 18.32 -12.28 -9.25
N ALA A 115 19.20 -11.29 -9.05
CA ALA A 115 19.55 -10.82 -7.71
C ALA A 115 18.30 -10.28 -6.98
N PRO A 116 18.18 -10.50 -5.66
CA PRO A 116 17.00 -10.07 -4.92
C PRO A 116 16.88 -8.53 -4.92
N LEU A 117 15.72 -8.04 -5.33
CA LEU A 117 15.39 -6.62 -5.29
C LEU A 117 15.00 -6.27 -3.86
N THR A 118 15.84 -5.52 -3.14
CA THR A 118 15.62 -5.08 -1.75
C THR A 118 15.54 -3.56 -1.66
N ALA A 119 14.58 -3.01 -0.91
CA ALA A 119 14.58 -1.60 -0.53
C ALA A 119 13.76 -1.30 0.75
N CYS A 120 13.77 -0.03 1.15
CA CYS A 120 13.37 0.47 2.47
C CYS A 120 11.87 0.75 2.60
N LEU A 121 11.28 0.29 3.70
CA LEU A 121 9.89 0.60 4.03
C LEU A 121 9.82 1.91 4.82
N GLU A 122 9.15 2.92 4.26
CA GLU A 122 8.95 4.21 4.93
C GLU A 122 7.99 4.15 6.13
N SER A 123 7.29 3.04 6.33
CA SER A 123 6.55 2.73 7.56
C SER A 123 6.30 1.23 7.63
N GLU A 124 6.11 0.69 8.85
CA GLU A 124 5.60 -0.67 9.07
C GLU A 124 4.24 -0.88 8.40
N SER A 125 3.42 0.17 8.39
CA SER A 125 2.09 0.19 7.78
C SER A 125 2.15 0.45 6.28
N GLY A 126 2.97 -0.34 5.58
CA GLY A 126 2.70 -0.64 4.18
C GLY A 126 1.39 -1.45 4.07
N SER A 127 1.27 -2.29 3.07
CA SER A 127 0.06 -3.10 2.89
C SER A 127 0.16 -4.50 3.50
N LEU A 128 0.90 -4.59 4.60
CA LEU A 128 0.77 -5.64 5.62
C LEU A 128 0.18 -5.04 6.91
N PRO A 129 -0.61 -5.80 7.69
CA PRO A 129 -1.07 -5.36 8.99
C PRO A 129 0.11 -4.98 9.92
N PRO A 130 0.12 -3.76 10.49
CA PRO A 130 1.28 -3.26 11.22
C PRO A 130 1.36 -3.78 12.65
N ILE A 131 2.27 -4.72 12.90
CA ILE A 131 2.40 -5.45 14.18
C ILE A 131 2.70 -4.53 15.37
N ASN A 132 3.66 -3.62 15.28
CA ASN A 132 3.99 -2.71 16.37
C ASN A 132 2.87 -1.67 16.60
N SER A 133 2.11 -1.31 15.56
CA SER A 133 0.89 -0.52 15.73
C SER A 133 -0.22 -1.29 16.47
N ILE A 134 -0.35 -2.61 16.22
CA ILE A 134 -1.26 -3.49 17.00
C ILE A 134 -0.78 -3.59 18.45
N VAL A 135 0.52 -3.79 18.68
CA VAL A 135 1.15 -3.81 20.01
C VAL A 135 0.91 -2.51 20.77
N ALA A 136 1.07 -1.36 20.13
CA ALA A 136 0.77 -0.06 20.71
C ALA A 136 -0.71 0.07 21.10
N ALA A 137 -1.64 -0.34 20.22
CA ALA A 137 -3.08 -0.28 20.48
C ALA A 137 -3.55 -1.18 21.64
N LEU A 138 -2.86 -2.30 21.91
CA LEU A 138 -3.16 -3.18 23.05
C LEU A 138 -2.91 -2.49 24.41
N ASN A 139 -2.13 -1.40 24.46
CA ASN A 139 -2.01 -0.58 25.67
C ASN A 139 -3.30 0.15 26.04
N GLU A 140 -4.11 0.48 25.03
CA GLU A 140 -5.37 1.23 25.15
C GLU A 140 -6.59 0.31 25.34
N ALA A 141 -6.35 -0.99 25.55
CA ALA A 141 -7.37 -2.01 25.73
C ALA A 141 -8.31 -1.73 26.90
N THR A 142 -9.58 -1.45 26.58
CA THR A 142 -10.65 -1.19 27.55
C THR A 142 -11.50 -2.43 27.80
N LEU A 143 -11.73 -2.79 29.06
CA LEU A 143 -12.50 -3.99 29.43
C LEU A 143 -14.01 -3.75 29.21
N VAL A 144 -14.67 -4.71 28.55
CA VAL A 144 -16.08 -4.63 28.13
C VAL A 144 -16.88 -5.86 28.59
N SER A 145 -18.21 -5.78 28.61
CA SER A 145 -19.04 -6.95 28.97
C SER A 145 -19.24 -7.90 27.80
N SER A 146 -19.03 -9.19 28.05
CA SER A 146 -19.23 -10.26 27.07
C SER A 146 -20.68 -10.38 26.59
N ASP A 147 -21.66 -10.05 27.44
CA ASP A 147 -23.09 -10.17 27.12
C ASP A 147 -23.47 -9.31 25.91
N SER A 148 -23.02 -8.05 25.89
CA SER A 148 -23.25 -7.08 24.80
C SER A 148 -22.42 -7.36 23.53
N ALA A 149 -21.50 -8.32 23.57
CA ALA A 149 -20.69 -8.72 22.42
C ALA A 149 -21.28 -9.90 21.63
N ILE A 150 -22.16 -10.69 22.26
CA ILE A 150 -22.87 -11.80 21.64
C ILE A 150 -23.78 -11.30 20.51
N ASP A 151 -24.45 -10.17 20.73
CA ASP A 151 -25.30 -9.49 19.74
C ASP A 151 -24.54 -9.07 18.46
N HIS A 152 -23.22 -8.94 18.57
CA HIS A 152 -22.30 -8.57 17.48
C HIS A 152 -21.47 -9.77 16.97
N GLY A 153 -21.88 -11.01 17.28
CA GLY A 153 -21.22 -12.23 16.80
C GLY A 153 -19.85 -12.52 17.42
N VAL A 154 -19.45 -11.79 18.47
CA VAL A 154 -18.18 -11.96 19.18
C VAL A 154 -18.40 -12.82 20.42
N GLN A 155 -17.90 -14.06 20.37
CA GLN A 155 -17.95 -14.99 21.50
C GLN A 155 -16.60 -15.03 22.22
N CYS A 156 -16.62 -14.68 23.51
CA CYS A 156 -15.47 -14.82 24.42
C CYS A 156 -15.91 -15.50 25.72
N SER A 157 -16.24 -16.79 25.62
CA SER A 157 -16.90 -17.55 26.70
C SER A 157 -15.99 -17.94 27.87
N THR A 158 -14.67 -18.02 27.64
CA THR A 158 -13.67 -18.47 28.64
C THR A 158 -12.57 -17.44 28.88
N GLY A 159 -12.65 -16.25 28.29
CA GLY A 159 -11.61 -15.23 28.30
C GLY A 159 -12.05 -13.87 28.84
N ARG A 160 -11.12 -12.92 28.89
CA ARG A 160 -11.42 -11.49 29.09
C ARG A 160 -11.59 -10.82 27.72
N LEU A 161 -12.62 -10.01 27.59
CA LEU A 161 -12.96 -9.29 26.36
C LEU A 161 -12.60 -7.80 26.50
N TYR A 162 -11.88 -7.28 25.49
CA TYR A 162 -11.46 -5.88 25.43
C TYR A 162 -11.87 -5.22 24.11
N LYS A 163 -11.99 -3.89 24.12
CA LYS A 163 -12.05 -3.02 22.93
C LYS A 163 -10.70 -2.33 22.75
N VAL A 164 -10.15 -2.38 21.54
CA VAL A 164 -8.99 -1.57 21.10
C VAL A 164 -9.29 -0.89 19.75
N SER A 165 -8.55 0.17 19.42
CA SER A 165 -8.56 0.76 18.08
C SER A 165 -7.15 0.67 17.47
N VAL A 166 -7.02 0.07 16.29
CA VAL A 166 -5.77 0.00 15.55
C VAL A 166 -5.93 0.87 14.30
N LYS A 167 -5.39 2.09 14.34
CA LYS A 167 -5.50 3.08 13.24
C LYS A 167 -6.96 3.28 12.78
N ASP A 168 -7.81 3.65 13.74
CA ASP A 168 -9.25 3.89 13.56
C ASP A 168 -10.10 2.66 13.18
N ILE A 169 -9.49 1.48 12.98
CA ILE A 169 -10.19 0.19 12.89
C ILE A 169 -10.39 -0.34 14.31
N GLU A 170 -11.64 -0.42 14.75
CA GLU A 170 -11.97 -0.96 16.06
C GLU A 170 -11.92 -2.50 16.06
N PHE A 171 -11.25 -3.11 17.05
CA PHE A 171 -11.13 -4.56 17.21
C PHE A 171 -11.65 -5.04 18.57
N ALA A 172 -12.47 -6.10 18.53
CA ALA A 172 -12.85 -6.85 19.72
C ALA A 172 -11.78 -7.91 20.03
N VAL A 173 -11.14 -7.81 21.20
CA VAL A 173 -10.02 -8.69 21.60
C VAL A 173 -10.47 -9.68 22.66
N CYS A 174 -10.51 -10.97 22.33
CA CYS A 174 -10.78 -12.04 23.28
C CYS A 174 -9.47 -12.71 23.69
N ALA A 175 -9.06 -12.54 24.95
CA ALA A 175 -7.82 -13.08 25.49
C ALA A 175 -8.10 -14.25 26.45
N THR A 176 -7.48 -15.40 26.19
CA THR A 176 -7.76 -16.69 26.86
C THR A 176 -6.59 -17.17 27.73
N GLY A 177 -5.83 -16.22 28.31
CA GLY A 177 -4.68 -16.50 29.16
C GLY A 177 -3.47 -16.94 28.34
N SER A 178 -2.91 -18.11 28.69
CA SER A 178 -1.70 -18.67 28.07
C SER A 178 -1.89 -19.24 26.66
N SER A 179 -3.13 -19.32 26.16
CA SER A 179 -3.44 -19.83 24.80
C SER A 179 -3.31 -18.77 23.71
N GLY A 180 -3.03 -17.51 24.06
CA GLY A 180 -3.01 -16.38 23.13
C GLY A 180 -4.24 -15.48 23.25
N PHE A 181 -4.51 -14.75 22.18
CA PHE A 181 -5.72 -13.95 22.03
C PHE A 181 -6.17 -13.89 20.57
N THR A 182 -7.45 -13.59 20.36
CA THR A 182 -7.98 -13.29 19.03
C THR A 182 -8.46 -11.83 18.99
N MET A 183 -8.28 -11.17 17.85
CA MET A 183 -8.85 -9.87 17.53
C MET A 183 -9.81 -10.04 16.37
N ARG A 184 -10.96 -9.37 16.40
CA ARG A 184 -11.93 -9.40 15.30
C ARG A 184 -12.40 -7.98 14.96
N SER A 185 -12.57 -7.70 13.67
CA SER A 185 -13.17 -6.46 13.14
C SER A 185 -14.10 -6.78 11.95
N SER A 186 -14.68 -5.76 11.29
CA SER A 186 -15.41 -5.90 10.04
C SER A 186 -14.56 -6.47 8.90
N ASP A 187 -13.26 -6.13 8.86
CA ASP A 187 -12.43 -6.28 7.67
C ASP A 187 -11.49 -7.48 7.75
N MET A 188 -11.07 -7.85 8.97
CA MET A 188 -10.19 -8.99 9.21
C MET A 188 -10.38 -9.59 10.62
N ASP A 189 -10.00 -10.86 10.75
CA ASP A 189 -9.73 -11.49 12.04
C ASP A 189 -8.23 -11.74 12.20
N ILE A 190 -7.75 -11.66 13.44
CA ILE A 190 -6.35 -11.88 13.81
C ILE A 190 -6.31 -12.92 14.94
N GLU A 191 -5.52 -13.96 14.78
CA GLU A 191 -5.28 -14.99 15.80
C GLU A 191 -3.80 -14.90 16.24
N VAL A 192 -3.56 -14.56 17.51
CA VAL A 192 -2.21 -14.32 18.05
C VAL A 192 -1.85 -15.43 19.02
N VAL A 193 -0.77 -16.15 18.69
CA VAL A 193 -0.29 -17.32 19.44
C VAL A 193 1.11 -17.06 19.99
N TYR A 194 1.32 -17.32 21.29
CA TYR A 194 2.65 -17.30 21.89
C TYR A 194 3.47 -18.52 21.47
N LEU A 195 4.70 -18.29 21.00
CA LEU A 195 5.62 -19.35 20.55
C LEU A 195 6.52 -19.77 21.71
N ALA A 196 6.64 -21.08 21.93
CA ALA A 196 7.44 -21.66 23.01
C ALA A 196 8.96 -21.67 22.76
N ALA A 197 9.38 -21.40 21.52
CA ALA A 197 10.79 -21.29 21.14
C ALA A 197 11.09 -19.84 20.72
N SER A 198 12.20 -19.29 21.21
CA SER A 198 12.74 -18.04 20.68
C SER A 198 13.13 -18.23 19.22
N MET A 199 12.67 -17.34 18.35
CA MET A 199 13.06 -17.36 16.94
C MET A 199 14.56 -17.06 16.79
N GLU A 200 15.20 -17.78 15.86
CA GLU A 200 16.58 -17.47 15.46
C GLU A 200 16.70 -16.03 14.97
N VAL A 201 17.89 -15.45 15.10
CA VAL A 201 18.17 -14.10 14.59
C VAL A 201 18.23 -14.18 13.07
N ILE A 202 17.27 -13.54 12.40
CA ILE A 202 17.34 -13.33 10.95
C ILE A 202 18.24 -12.11 10.73
N GLU A 203 19.31 -12.30 9.98
CA GLU A 203 20.29 -11.23 9.72
C GLU A 203 19.66 -10.08 8.91
N SER A 204 20.06 -8.85 9.23
CA SER A 204 19.64 -7.67 8.47
C SER A 204 20.19 -7.76 7.03
N PRO A 205 19.38 -7.48 5.99
CA PRO A 205 19.92 -7.28 4.66
C PRO A 205 20.89 -6.07 4.67
N SER A 206 22.07 -6.22 4.09
CA SER A 206 23.18 -5.28 4.22
C SER A 206 23.16 -4.10 3.24
N GLU A 207 23.89 -3.04 3.60
CA GLU A 207 24.36 -1.90 2.77
C GLU A 207 23.32 -0.90 2.19
N ARG A 208 22.10 -0.79 2.72
CA ARG A 208 21.29 0.42 2.53
C ARG A 208 20.90 1.04 3.87
N GLU A 209 21.22 2.32 4.06
CA GLU A 209 20.76 3.13 5.19
C GLU A 209 19.26 3.42 5.06
N CYS A 210 18.45 2.41 5.37
CA CYS A 210 17.01 2.57 5.49
C CYS A 210 16.69 3.34 6.79
N PRO A 211 15.76 4.31 6.76
CA PRO A 211 15.44 5.10 7.94
C PRO A 211 14.77 4.22 9.01
N LYS A 212 15.16 4.43 10.28
CA LYS A 212 14.43 3.90 11.43
C LYS A 212 13.12 4.67 11.58
N THR A 213 12.01 4.01 11.25
CA THR A 213 10.67 4.64 11.19
C THR A 213 9.77 4.21 12.32
N ILE A 214 10.09 3.10 13.00
CA ILE A 214 9.30 2.54 14.11
C ILE A 214 10.05 2.67 15.43
N LEU A 215 9.32 3.01 16.49
CA LEU A 215 9.83 3.20 17.85
C LEU A 215 9.25 2.13 18.80
N PRO A 216 9.97 1.75 19.87
CA PRO A 216 9.43 0.88 20.91
C PRO A 216 8.20 1.49 21.57
N SER A 217 7.23 0.63 21.91
CA SER A 217 6.03 1.02 22.64
C SER A 217 6.22 0.80 24.14
N VAL A 218 5.95 1.83 24.95
CA VAL A 218 5.91 1.75 26.42
C VAL A 218 4.65 0.98 26.82
N MET A 219 4.78 -0.02 27.68
CA MET A 219 3.71 -1.00 27.95
C MET A 219 2.87 -0.65 29.18
N THR A 220 1.55 -0.75 29.05
CA THR A 220 0.64 -0.77 30.20
C THR A 220 0.57 -2.18 30.80
N SER A 221 0.10 -2.31 32.04
CA SER A 221 -0.10 -3.63 32.66
C SER A 221 -1.08 -4.51 31.89
N VAL A 222 -2.06 -3.91 31.19
CA VAL A 222 -3.00 -4.62 30.32
C VAL A 222 -2.32 -5.06 29.02
N GLY A 223 -1.61 -4.15 28.33
CA GLY A 223 -0.87 -4.47 27.10
C GLY A 223 0.17 -5.58 27.33
N GLN A 224 0.97 -5.47 28.39
CA GLN A 224 1.94 -6.51 28.78
C GLN A 224 1.26 -7.85 29.09
N ALA A 225 0.13 -7.86 29.80
CA ALA A 225 -0.57 -9.10 30.12
C ALA A 225 -1.21 -9.77 28.88
N LEU A 226 -1.69 -8.97 27.92
CA LEU A 226 -2.19 -9.43 26.62
C LEU A 226 -1.06 -10.00 25.74
N LEU A 227 0.13 -9.41 25.76
CA LEU A 227 1.26 -9.86 24.93
C LEU A 227 2.08 -11.00 25.55
N THR A 228 1.93 -11.26 26.85
CA THR A 228 2.66 -12.33 27.57
C THR A 228 1.76 -13.45 28.12
N GLY A 229 0.43 -13.36 27.91
CA GLY A 229 -0.56 -14.33 28.42
C GLY A 229 -0.82 -14.28 29.94
N LYS A 230 -0.21 -13.34 30.66
CA LYS A 230 -0.23 -13.25 32.13
C LYS A 230 -1.42 -12.41 32.64
N LEU A 231 -2.64 -12.73 32.18
CA LEU A 231 -3.86 -11.98 32.54
C LEU A 231 -4.11 -11.92 34.06
N ASP A 232 -3.72 -12.92 34.83
CA ASP A 232 -3.87 -12.96 36.29
C ASP A 232 -3.10 -11.83 37.02
N ALA A 233 -2.06 -11.27 36.38
CA ALA A 233 -1.34 -10.12 36.92
C ALA A 233 -2.16 -8.81 36.87
N VAL A 234 -3.17 -8.74 35.98
CA VAL A 234 -4.10 -7.62 35.90
C VAL A 234 -5.20 -7.84 36.95
N ARG A 235 -5.07 -7.13 38.07
CA ARG A 235 -6.11 -7.07 39.10
C ARG A 235 -7.40 -6.52 38.51
N ASP A 236 -8.52 -7.20 38.77
CA ASP A 236 -9.86 -6.67 38.51
C ASP A 236 -10.14 -5.50 39.45
N THR A 237 -9.69 -4.31 39.07
CA THR A 237 -10.25 -3.07 39.62
C THR A 237 -11.74 -3.05 39.30
N ARG A 238 -12.55 -2.69 40.31
CA ARG A 238 -14.02 -2.70 40.28
C ARG A 238 -14.59 -1.58 39.40
N MET A 239 -14.16 -1.53 38.15
CA MET A 239 -14.60 -0.56 37.16
C MET A 239 -15.94 -1.01 36.58
N LEU A 240 -16.83 -0.05 36.36
CA LEU A 240 -18.03 -0.26 35.58
C LEU A 240 -17.59 -0.68 34.19
N LYS A 241 -17.84 -1.94 33.79
CA LYS A 241 -17.54 -2.40 32.44
C LYS A 241 -18.25 -1.47 31.46
N ALA A 242 -17.52 -0.96 30.48
CA ALA A 242 -18.17 -0.23 29.40
C ALA A 242 -19.16 -1.16 28.69
N ALA A 243 -20.29 -0.61 28.25
CA ALA A 243 -21.13 -1.29 27.29
C ALA A 243 -20.28 -1.61 26.05
N PHE A 244 -20.49 -2.78 25.44
CA PHE A 244 -19.84 -3.13 24.17
C PHE A 244 -20.53 -2.34 23.04
N ASP A 245 -20.30 -1.03 23.01
CA ASP A 245 -20.76 -0.13 21.96
C ASP A 245 -19.79 -0.23 20.78
N PHE A 246 -20.11 -1.18 19.91
CA PHE A 246 -19.32 -1.59 18.76
C PHE A 246 -20.28 -1.71 17.57
N SER A 247 -20.48 -0.62 16.84
CA SER A 247 -21.11 -0.73 15.53
C SER A 247 -20.03 -1.11 14.53
N TRP A 248 -19.81 -2.42 14.37
CA TRP A 248 -19.30 -2.91 13.08
C TRP A 248 -20.45 -2.70 12.11
N GLY A 249 -20.50 -1.52 11.50
CA GLY A 249 -21.51 -1.21 10.49
C GLY A 249 -21.51 -2.31 9.45
N ASP A 250 -22.70 -2.70 8.97
CA ASP A 250 -22.84 -3.71 7.93
C ASP A 250 -21.78 -3.47 6.85
N SER A 251 -20.89 -4.44 6.62
CA SER A 251 -19.76 -4.33 5.70
C SER A 251 -20.19 -4.09 4.24
N THR A 252 -21.50 -4.14 3.99
CA THR A 252 -22.13 -3.62 2.78
C THR A 252 -22.26 -2.10 2.86
N CYS A 253 -21.31 -1.39 2.25
CA CYS A 253 -21.51 0.00 1.86
C CYS A 253 -22.83 0.12 1.07
N SER A 254 -23.80 0.86 1.60
CA SER A 254 -25.08 1.11 0.93
C SER A 254 -25.03 2.45 0.18
N CYS A 255 -25.72 2.55 -0.95
CA CYS A 255 -25.73 3.79 -1.71
C CYS A 255 -26.54 4.87 -0.99
N LYS A 256 -25.89 5.99 -0.65
CA LYS A 256 -26.53 7.18 -0.04
C LYS A 256 -27.21 8.10 -1.06
N SER A 257 -27.39 7.65 -2.30
CA SER A 257 -28.05 8.40 -3.39
C SER A 257 -28.91 7.46 -4.23
N THR A 258 -29.72 8.00 -5.16
CA THR A 258 -30.42 7.17 -6.15
C THR A 258 -29.40 6.44 -7.04
N PRO A 259 -29.43 5.09 -7.11
CA PRO A 259 -28.54 4.33 -7.99
C PRO A 259 -28.74 4.72 -9.46
N ARG A 260 -27.63 4.91 -10.17
CA ARG A 260 -27.60 5.45 -11.54
C ARG A 260 -26.72 4.57 -12.45
N PRO A 261 -26.93 4.59 -13.77
CA PRO A 261 -25.98 4.00 -14.71
C PRO A 261 -24.57 4.58 -14.51
N CYS A 262 -23.59 3.69 -14.37
CA CYS A 262 -22.19 4.03 -14.18
C CYS A 262 -21.38 3.77 -15.45
N ILE A 263 -20.41 4.65 -15.72
CA ILE A 263 -19.39 4.41 -16.75
C ILE A 263 -17.97 4.62 -16.21
N PHE A 264 -17.12 3.63 -16.46
CA PHE A 264 -15.71 3.60 -16.08
C PHE A 264 -14.84 3.90 -17.31
N ILE A 265 -13.94 4.88 -17.18
CA ILE A 265 -13.06 5.37 -18.23
C ILE A 265 -11.62 5.21 -17.76
N HIS A 266 -10.88 4.30 -18.40
CA HIS A 266 -9.51 3.99 -18.04
C HIS A 266 -8.52 5.10 -18.44
N GLY A 267 -7.30 5.00 -17.93
CA GLY A 267 -6.17 5.87 -18.25
C GLY A 267 -5.30 5.37 -19.41
N LEU A 268 -3.99 5.62 -19.28
CA LEU A 268 -2.94 5.27 -20.25
C LEU A 268 -2.86 3.76 -20.54
N GLY A 269 -2.42 3.41 -21.76
CA GLY A 269 -1.81 2.10 -22.05
C GLY A 269 -2.67 1.09 -22.81
N ILE A 270 -3.87 1.48 -23.27
CA ILE A 270 -4.71 0.60 -24.09
C ILE A 270 -4.48 0.91 -25.57
N LYS A 271 -3.91 -0.06 -26.30
CA LYS A 271 -3.56 0.05 -27.73
C LYS A 271 -4.74 -0.03 -28.68
N GLN A 272 -5.79 -0.76 -28.29
CA GLN A 272 -6.91 -1.08 -29.17
C GLN A 272 -8.24 -0.75 -28.49
N GLY A 273 -8.83 0.38 -28.87
CA GLY A 273 -10.18 0.75 -28.45
C GLY A 273 -11.25 -0.15 -29.07
N LEU A 274 -12.29 -0.46 -28.30
CA LEU A 274 -13.44 -1.24 -28.77
C LEU A 274 -14.55 -0.34 -29.33
N PRO A 275 -15.40 -0.81 -30.25
CA PRO A 275 -16.38 0.01 -30.94
C PRO A 275 -17.59 0.41 -30.06
N GLN A 276 -17.84 -0.30 -28.96
CA GLN A 276 -18.94 -0.01 -28.01
C GLN A 276 -18.47 -0.04 -26.55
N ASN A 277 -19.33 0.43 -25.63
CA ASN A 277 -19.15 0.23 -24.19
C ASN A 277 -19.24 -1.26 -23.86
N GLN A 278 -18.33 -1.76 -23.04
CA GLN A 278 -18.33 -3.15 -22.57
C GLN A 278 -19.09 -3.31 -21.26
N ASN A 279 -19.46 -4.56 -20.92
CA ASN A 279 -20.11 -4.91 -19.66
C ASN A 279 -19.11 -5.22 -18.53
N SER A 280 -17.88 -5.61 -18.87
CA SER A 280 -16.74 -5.74 -17.95
C SER A 280 -15.46 -5.25 -18.63
N PHE A 281 -14.44 -4.94 -17.82
CA PHE A 281 -13.07 -4.69 -18.29
C PHE A 281 -12.08 -5.01 -17.16
N GLU A 282 -12.10 -6.29 -16.76
CA GLU A 282 -11.47 -6.83 -15.55
C GLU A 282 -9.94 -6.65 -15.56
N ASP A 283 -9.30 -6.77 -16.74
CA ASP A 283 -7.86 -6.54 -16.94
C ASP A 283 -7.36 -5.18 -16.42
N TYR A 284 -8.24 -4.17 -16.38
CA TYR A 284 -7.91 -2.81 -15.93
C TYR A 284 -8.58 -2.44 -14.60
N TRP A 285 -9.81 -2.90 -14.37
CA TRP A 285 -10.66 -2.47 -13.25
C TRP A 285 -10.86 -3.53 -12.16
N GLY A 286 -10.33 -4.74 -12.35
CA GLY A 286 -10.58 -5.89 -11.49
C GLY A 286 -11.96 -6.53 -11.70
N ASP A 287 -12.09 -7.74 -11.17
CA ASP A 287 -13.28 -8.59 -11.19
C ASP A 287 -14.26 -8.32 -10.03
N TYR A 288 -13.77 -7.82 -8.89
CA TYR A 288 -14.59 -7.53 -7.70
C TYR A 288 -15.40 -6.23 -7.75
N LEU A 289 -15.12 -5.33 -8.70
CA LEU A 289 -15.76 -4.01 -8.76
C LEU A 289 -17.30 -4.03 -8.75
N PRO A 290 -18.01 -4.99 -9.39
CA PRO A 290 -19.47 -5.08 -9.32
C PRO A 290 -20.03 -5.37 -7.91
N GLU A 291 -19.26 -6.03 -7.04
CA GLU A 291 -19.66 -6.32 -5.66
C GLU A 291 -19.54 -5.08 -4.75
N HIS A 292 -18.74 -4.09 -5.16
CA HIS A 292 -18.39 -2.91 -4.35
C HIS A 292 -18.89 -1.57 -4.93
N ALA A 293 -19.78 -1.59 -5.91
CA ALA A 293 -20.31 -0.40 -6.58
C ALA A 293 -21.83 -0.19 -6.32
N PRO A 294 -22.29 -0.05 -5.05
CA PRO A 294 -23.71 -0.07 -4.67
C PRO A 294 -24.54 1.08 -5.28
N CYS A 295 -23.90 2.16 -5.73
CA CYS A 295 -24.56 3.28 -6.41
C CYS A 295 -24.74 3.08 -7.91
N CYS A 296 -24.24 1.99 -8.47
CA CYS A 296 -24.35 1.69 -9.89
C CYS A 296 -25.55 0.79 -10.16
N SER A 297 -26.61 1.32 -10.79
CA SER A 297 -27.75 0.50 -11.24
C SER A 297 -27.42 -0.34 -12.48
N SER A 298 -26.36 0.04 -13.20
CA SER A 298 -25.67 -0.76 -14.21
C SER A 298 -24.25 -0.24 -14.37
N MET A 299 -23.35 -1.05 -14.92
CA MET A 299 -21.94 -0.68 -15.13
C MET A 299 -21.58 -0.84 -16.60
N LYS A 300 -20.78 0.10 -17.10
CA LYS A 300 -20.26 0.13 -18.47
C LYS A 300 -18.80 0.56 -18.48
N PHE A 301 -18.02 0.00 -19.39
CA PHE A 301 -16.59 0.26 -19.49
C PHE A 301 -16.25 0.82 -20.87
N ALA A 302 -15.66 2.01 -20.90
CA ALA A 302 -15.23 2.67 -22.13
C ALA A 302 -13.80 2.24 -22.47
N VAL A 303 -13.65 1.21 -23.33
CA VAL A 303 -12.35 0.76 -23.83
C VAL A 303 -11.97 1.55 -25.08
N LEU A 304 -10.90 2.34 -25.01
CA LEU A 304 -10.48 3.32 -26.01
C LEU A 304 -8.97 3.22 -26.26
N ASP A 305 -8.52 3.66 -27.44
CA ASP A 305 -7.09 3.81 -27.67
C ASP A 305 -6.57 5.01 -26.88
N THR A 306 -5.75 4.71 -25.88
CA THR A 306 -5.14 5.66 -24.93
C THR A 306 -3.63 5.49 -24.88
N GLU A 307 -3.02 4.94 -25.92
CA GLU A 307 -1.57 4.90 -26.10
C GLU A 307 -1.14 5.78 -27.28
N HIS A 308 -1.81 5.64 -28.43
CA HIS A 308 -1.42 6.33 -29.65
C HIS A 308 -1.97 7.76 -29.77
N TYR A 309 -2.88 8.17 -28.86
CA TYR A 309 -3.55 9.47 -28.91
C TYR A 309 -3.30 10.30 -27.65
N ALA A 310 -2.97 11.58 -27.86
CA ALA A 310 -2.90 12.58 -26.80
C ALA A 310 -4.28 12.78 -26.12
N TRP A 311 -4.32 13.10 -24.83
CA TRP A 311 -5.59 13.41 -24.15
C TRP A 311 -6.29 14.67 -24.70
N THR A 312 -5.52 15.54 -25.35
CA THR A 312 -5.98 16.72 -26.09
C THR A 312 -6.59 16.41 -27.46
N ASP A 313 -6.48 15.16 -27.96
CA ASP A 313 -6.99 14.80 -29.29
C ASP A 313 -8.52 14.93 -29.39
N ALA A 314 -8.96 15.70 -30.39
CA ALA A 314 -10.36 16.06 -30.57
C ALA A 314 -11.26 14.87 -30.98
N ALA A 315 -10.69 13.79 -31.54
CA ALA A 315 -11.43 12.58 -31.87
C ALA A 315 -11.55 11.65 -30.65
N LEU A 316 -10.49 11.48 -29.85
CA LEU A 316 -10.50 10.76 -28.58
C LEU A 316 -11.47 11.40 -27.58
N GLN A 317 -11.42 12.73 -27.41
CA GLN A 317 -12.36 13.48 -26.58
C GLN A 317 -13.82 13.28 -27.03
N ARG A 318 -14.07 13.28 -28.35
CA ARG A 318 -15.41 13.01 -28.89
C ARG A 318 -15.82 11.55 -28.66
N LYS A 319 -14.91 10.58 -28.80
CA LYS A 319 -15.17 9.17 -28.46
C LYS A 319 -15.55 9.03 -26.98
N VAL A 320 -14.83 9.64 -26.05
CA VAL A 320 -15.18 9.66 -24.62
C VAL A 320 -16.57 10.24 -24.38
N CYS A 321 -16.89 11.43 -24.91
CA CYS A 321 -18.23 12.00 -24.78
C CYS A 321 -19.32 11.07 -25.32
N ASN A 322 -19.13 10.48 -26.51
CA ASN A 322 -20.09 9.55 -27.09
C ASN A 322 -20.26 8.28 -26.25
N ARG A 323 -19.18 7.77 -25.64
CA ARG A 323 -19.22 6.61 -24.72
C ARG A 323 -20.06 6.92 -23.49
N VAL A 324 -19.87 8.08 -22.87
CA VAL A 324 -20.60 8.50 -21.66
C VAL A 324 -22.07 8.80 -21.96
N LEU A 325 -22.36 9.57 -23.02
CA LEU A 325 -23.73 9.91 -23.42
C LEU A 325 -24.59 8.67 -23.74
N ALA A 326 -23.97 7.58 -24.21
CA ALA A 326 -24.66 6.34 -24.55
C ALA A 326 -25.06 5.45 -23.34
N VAL A 327 -24.74 5.83 -22.10
CA VAL A 327 -24.99 5.01 -20.90
C VAL A 327 -26.33 5.30 -20.21
N SER A 328 -26.86 6.52 -20.36
CA SER A 328 -28.13 6.91 -19.77
C SER A 328 -29.09 7.45 -20.84
N ASN A 329 -30.30 6.87 -20.89
CA ASN A 329 -31.36 7.30 -21.82
C ASN A 329 -31.87 8.73 -21.55
N SER A 330 -31.58 9.30 -20.38
CA SER A 330 -31.86 10.70 -20.04
C SER A 330 -30.83 11.68 -20.64
N SER A 331 -29.72 11.19 -21.18
CA SER A 331 -28.72 12.03 -21.85
C SER A 331 -29.27 12.59 -23.16
N THR A 332 -28.87 13.81 -23.48
CA THR A 332 -29.21 14.44 -24.76
C THR A 332 -28.08 14.21 -25.78
N LYS A 333 -28.14 14.86 -26.95
CA LYS A 333 -27.04 14.80 -27.94
C LYS A 333 -25.70 15.35 -27.44
N SER A 334 -25.68 16.10 -26.33
CA SER A 334 -24.46 16.74 -25.80
C SER A 334 -24.39 16.86 -24.28
N ALA A 335 -25.49 16.71 -23.55
CA ALA A 335 -25.50 16.75 -22.08
C ALA A 335 -25.65 15.34 -21.48
N ILE A 336 -24.71 14.97 -20.61
CA ILE A 336 -24.65 13.73 -19.84
C ILE A 336 -25.55 13.85 -18.61
N SER A 337 -26.64 13.10 -18.57
CA SER A 337 -27.65 13.16 -17.50
C SER A 337 -27.77 11.84 -16.76
N ASP A 338 -28.13 11.89 -15.48
CA ASP A 338 -28.44 10.73 -14.63
C ASP A 338 -27.33 9.65 -14.63
N THR A 339 -26.07 10.05 -14.80
CA THR A 339 -24.92 9.14 -14.96
C THR A 339 -23.90 9.37 -13.85
N ILE A 340 -23.34 8.29 -13.30
CA ILE A 340 -22.11 8.39 -12.48
C ILE A 340 -20.93 8.07 -13.40
N VAL A 341 -20.01 9.01 -13.54
CA VAL A 341 -18.82 8.86 -14.39
C VAL A 341 -17.61 8.63 -13.48
N ILE A 342 -16.86 7.57 -13.72
CA ILE A 342 -15.65 7.22 -12.98
C ILE A 342 -14.47 7.28 -13.95
N THR A 343 -13.45 8.07 -13.63
CA THR A 343 -12.27 8.23 -14.48
C THR A 343 -10.99 7.93 -13.72
N HIS A 344 -10.12 7.08 -14.26
CA HIS A 344 -8.79 6.81 -13.71
C HIS A 344 -7.68 7.42 -14.57
N SER A 345 -6.65 7.99 -13.93
CA SER A 345 -5.43 8.48 -14.57
C SER A 345 -5.74 9.41 -15.76
N MET A 346 -5.17 9.18 -16.95
CA MET A 346 -5.42 9.99 -18.15
C MET A 346 -6.90 10.13 -18.53
N GLY A 347 -7.79 9.21 -18.10
CA GLY A 347 -9.23 9.32 -18.29
C GLY A 347 -9.83 10.61 -17.70
N ASN A 348 -9.27 11.10 -16.60
CA ASN A 348 -9.67 12.38 -15.99
C ASN A 348 -9.43 13.55 -16.97
N LEU A 349 -8.23 13.60 -17.56
CA LEU A 349 -7.82 14.62 -18.51
C LEU A 349 -8.65 14.59 -19.80
N ILE A 350 -8.90 13.39 -20.35
CA ILE A 350 -9.68 13.28 -21.59
C ILE A 350 -11.10 13.81 -21.37
N LEU A 351 -11.77 13.42 -20.27
CA LEU A 351 -13.13 13.89 -19.98
C LEU A 351 -13.16 15.40 -19.65
N ALA A 352 -12.22 15.88 -18.83
CA ALA A 352 -12.08 17.30 -18.51
C ALA A 352 -11.88 18.15 -19.78
N GLY A 353 -10.96 17.73 -20.66
CA GLY A 353 -10.67 18.35 -21.94
C GLY A 353 -11.86 18.29 -22.91
N ALA A 354 -12.57 17.17 -22.96
CA ALA A 354 -13.76 17.02 -23.81
C ALA A 354 -14.91 17.96 -23.39
N ILE A 355 -15.11 18.17 -22.09
CA ILE A 355 -16.08 19.13 -21.56
C ILE A 355 -15.58 20.58 -21.78
N ALA A 356 -14.30 20.85 -21.52
CA ALA A 356 -13.70 22.17 -21.73
C ALA A 356 -13.78 22.62 -23.20
N THR A 357 -13.57 21.71 -24.15
CA THR A 357 -13.70 21.95 -25.60
C THR A 357 -15.12 21.76 -26.13
N LYS A 358 -16.12 21.65 -25.23
CA LYS A 358 -17.56 21.58 -25.51
C LYS A 358 -17.98 20.40 -26.41
N LYS A 359 -17.27 19.27 -26.36
CA LYS A 359 -17.71 18.02 -27.03
C LYS A 359 -18.96 17.44 -26.33
N CYS A 360 -19.05 17.62 -25.02
CA CYS A 360 -20.22 17.33 -24.20
C CYS A 360 -20.22 18.22 -22.93
N SER A 361 -21.25 18.11 -22.09
CA SER A 361 -21.35 18.73 -20.77
C SER A 361 -21.92 17.76 -19.75
N LEU A 362 -21.53 17.94 -18.47
CA LEU A 362 -22.09 17.17 -17.35
C LEU A 362 -23.32 17.92 -16.79
N ALA A 363 -24.49 17.26 -16.76
CA ALA A 363 -25.69 17.81 -16.14
C ALA A 363 -25.68 17.64 -14.62
N ALA A 364 -26.48 18.44 -13.91
CA ALA A 364 -26.53 18.44 -12.44
C ALA A 364 -27.08 17.15 -11.80
N SER A 365 -27.76 16.28 -12.58
CA SER A 365 -28.20 14.96 -12.11
C SER A 365 -27.13 13.86 -12.27
N SER A 366 -26.00 14.20 -12.90
CA SER A 366 -24.84 13.34 -13.03
C SER A 366 -23.80 13.64 -11.94
N SER A 367 -22.94 12.67 -11.65
CA SER A 367 -21.84 12.82 -10.69
C SER A 367 -20.55 12.31 -11.33
N TRP A 368 -19.41 12.84 -10.89
CA TRP A 368 -18.09 12.44 -11.41
C TRP A 368 -17.15 12.09 -10.25
N VAL A 369 -16.66 10.85 -10.26
CA VAL A 369 -15.60 10.36 -9.39
C VAL A 369 -14.27 10.37 -10.15
N GLY A 370 -13.32 11.16 -9.68
CA GLY A 370 -11.96 11.21 -10.23
C GLY A 370 -11.01 10.34 -9.41
N LEU A 371 -10.17 9.54 -10.08
CA LEU A 371 -9.16 8.66 -9.47
C LEU A 371 -7.78 8.97 -10.09
N ALA A 372 -6.78 9.29 -9.26
CA ALA A 372 -5.36 9.44 -9.63
C ALA A 372 -5.07 10.23 -10.94
N GLY A 373 -5.81 11.31 -11.20
CA GLY A 373 -5.74 12.05 -12.47
C GLY A 373 -4.53 13.01 -12.55
N PRO A 374 -3.65 12.95 -13.56
CA PRO A 374 -2.52 13.89 -13.70
C PRO A 374 -2.97 15.28 -14.21
N MET A 375 -3.77 16.01 -13.41
CA MET A 375 -4.43 17.26 -13.83
C MET A 375 -3.48 18.45 -14.02
N SER A 376 -2.23 18.32 -13.58
CA SER A 376 -1.11 19.25 -13.86
C SER A 376 0.07 18.52 -14.55
N GLY A 377 -0.21 17.39 -15.21
CA GLY A 377 0.79 16.51 -15.80
C GLY A 377 1.44 15.55 -14.80
N SER A 378 2.50 14.86 -15.24
CA SER A 378 3.17 13.80 -14.51
C SER A 378 4.67 13.88 -14.76
N MET A 379 5.48 13.95 -13.69
CA MET A 379 6.94 13.94 -13.84
C MET A 379 7.47 12.59 -14.36
N ALA A 380 6.70 11.50 -14.29
CA ALA A 380 7.04 10.25 -14.97
C ALA A 380 7.08 10.44 -16.50
N SER A 381 6.16 11.22 -17.07
CA SER A 381 6.16 11.54 -18.50
C SER A 381 7.42 12.32 -18.90
N ASP A 382 7.75 13.38 -18.16
CA ASP A 382 8.96 14.18 -18.37
C ASP A 382 10.24 13.33 -18.26
N TYR A 383 10.27 12.41 -17.29
CA TYR A 383 11.38 11.49 -17.08
C TYR A 383 11.53 10.51 -18.26
N PHE A 384 10.46 9.83 -18.69
CA PHE A 384 10.51 8.90 -19.82
C PHE A 384 10.88 9.60 -21.15
N GLN A 385 10.37 10.82 -21.38
CA GLN A 385 10.74 11.63 -22.54
C GLN A 385 12.23 11.98 -22.55
N SER A 386 12.78 12.38 -21.40
CA SER A 386 14.21 12.64 -21.23
C SER A 386 15.05 11.38 -21.47
N SER A 387 14.64 10.23 -20.90
CA SER A 387 15.35 8.95 -21.06
C SER A 387 15.43 8.50 -22.52
N CYS A 388 14.32 8.55 -23.27
CA CYS A 388 14.33 8.15 -24.69
C CYS A 388 15.03 9.17 -25.61
N ALA A 389 15.22 10.43 -25.18
CA ALA A 389 15.88 11.46 -25.98
C ALA A 389 17.42 11.42 -25.89
N HIS A 390 17.98 10.95 -24.77
CA HIS A 390 19.41 11.05 -24.48
C HIS A 390 20.21 9.75 -24.61
N SER A 391 19.57 8.62 -24.95
CA SER A 391 20.21 7.29 -24.95
C SER A 391 20.92 6.94 -23.63
N THR A 392 20.44 7.51 -22.52
CA THR A 392 20.89 7.20 -21.15
C THR A 392 20.28 5.88 -20.69
N ASN A 393 20.66 4.82 -21.41
CA ASN A 393 20.14 3.46 -21.26
C ASN A 393 20.32 2.88 -19.86
N ALA A 394 21.25 3.37 -19.04
CA ALA A 394 21.67 2.75 -17.78
C ALA A 394 20.53 2.42 -16.79
N ILE A 395 19.43 3.17 -16.79
CA ILE A 395 18.26 2.91 -15.92
C ILE A 395 17.15 2.15 -16.67
N VAL A 396 17.05 2.33 -18.00
CA VAL A 396 16.11 1.59 -18.87
C VAL A 396 16.54 0.13 -19.04
N GLU A 397 17.84 -0.15 -19.03
CA GLU A 397 18.42 -1.49 -19.10
C GLU A 397 18.34 -2.26 -17.76
N GLN A 398 18.20 -1.57 -16.62
CA GLN A 398 18.06 -2.23 -15.31
C GLN A 398 16.68 -2.85 -15.04
N TYR A 399 15.65 -2.45 -15.80
CA TYR A 399 14.29 -2.95 -15.61
C TYR A 399 13.72 -3.49 -16.93
N ALA A 400 13.68 -4.82 -17.04
CA ALA A 400 13.25 -5.53 -18.25
C ALA A 400 11.84 -5.16 -18.77
N ASP A 401 10.97 -4.62 -17.91
CA ASP A 401 9.62 -4.18 -18.27
C ASP A 401 9.53 -2.70 -18.76
N ILE A 402 10.60 -1.91 -18.64
CA ILE A 402 10.71 -0.56 -19.26
C ILE A 402 11.24 -0.68 -20.71
N VAL A 403 11.77 -1.85 -21.08
CA VAL A 403 12.21 -2.21 -22.43
C VAL A 403 11.02 -2.26 -23.39
N GLY A 404 10.70 -1.11 -23.98
CA GLY A 404 9.58 -0.95 -24.93
C GLY A 404 8.84 0.37 -24.83
N ILE A 405 9.11 1.21 -23.81
CA ILE A 405 8.49 2.55 -23.69
C ILE A 405 8.98 3.53 -24.77
N CYS A 406 10.19 3.32 -25.30
CA CYS A 406 10.73 4.08 -26.43
C CYS A 406 10.33 3.43 -27.78
N PRO A 407 9.92 4.20 -28.81
CA PRO A 407 9.75 5.65 -28.81
C PRO A 407 8.51 6.08 -28.02
N ILE A 408 8.62 7.18 -27.26
CA ILE A 408 7.51 7.67 -26.43
C ILE A 408 6.28 7.97 -27.28
N GLN A 409 5.16 7.33 -26.91
CA GLN A 409 3.88 7.43 -27.58
C GLN A 409 3.16 8.76 -27.29
N PRO A 410 2.28 9.25 -28.18
CA PRO A 410 1.63 10.55 -28.03
C PRO A 410 0.83 10.73 -26.74
N ALA A 411 0.23 9.66 -26.20
CA ALA A 411 -0.45 9.71 -24.91
C ALA A 411 0.48 10.17 -23.78
N ILE A 412 1.65 9.53 -23.64
CA ILE A 412 2.65 9.88 -22.63
C ILE A 412 3.12 11.32 -22.84
N LYS A 413 3.54 11.70 -24.05
CA LYS A 413 3.99 13.09 -24.35
C LYS A 413 2.95 14.14 -23.98
N SER A 414 1.67 13.84 -24.15
CA SER A 414 0.61 14.78 -23.77
C SER A 414 0.43 14.95 -22.27
N MET A 415 1.05 14.10 -21.43
CA MET A 415 1.00 14.17 -19.98
C MET A 415 2.23 14.83 -19.33
N SER A 416 3.06 15.54 -20.09
CA SER A 416 4.18 16.33 -19.55
C SER A 416 3.72 17.29 -18.43
N THR A 417 4.59 17.55 -17.45
CA THR A 417 4.28 18.45 -16.33
C THR A 417 3.93 19.87 -16.80
N GLU A 418 2.85 20.46 -16.28
CA GLU A 418 2.40 21.80 -16.66
C GLU A 418 3.49 22.86 -16.38
N ASN A 419 3.78 23.69 -17.39
CA ASN A 419 4.87 24.67 -17.41
C ASN A 419 6.29 24.02 -17.25
N GLY A 420 6.41 22.70 -17.47
CA GLY A 420 7.66 21.94 -17.47
C GLY A 420 8.37 21.89 -18.83
N ASN A 421 9.59 21.32 -18.86
CA ASN A 421 10.47 21.35 -20.03
C ASN A 421 9.93 20.62 -21.27
N HIS A 422 9.03 19.65 -21.07
CA HIS A 422 8.39 18.89 -22.16
C HIS A 422 6.95 19.33 -22.45
N SER A 423 6.49 20.44 -21.83
CA SER A 423 5.17 21.02 -22.12
C SER A 423 5.23 22.07 -23.24
N SER A 424 4.05 22.52 -23.69
CA SER A 424 3.89 23.65 -24.62
C SER A 424 2.83 24.62 -24.10
N VAL A 425 2.81 25.84 -24.64
CA VAL A 425 1.82 26.87 -24.28
C VAL A 425 0.38 26.38 -24.52
N GLU A 426 0.17 25.60 -25.59
CA GLU A 426 -1.11 24.98 -25.91
C GLU A 426 -1.50 23.89 -24.92
N LEU A 427 -0.53 23.08 -24.47
CA LEU A 427 -0.76 22.02 -23.47
C LEU A 427 -1.05 22.64 -22.09
N ASP A 428 -0.30 23.65 -21.68
CA ASP A 428 -0.54 24.39 -20.43
C ASP A 428 -1.90 25.10 -20.44
N ALA A 429 -2.30 25.67 -21.59
CA ALA A 429 -3.63 26.24 -21.77
C ALA A 429 -4.74 25.16 -21.69
N ALA A 430 -4.49 23.97 -22.25
CA ALA A 430 -5.40 22.84 -22.14
C ALA A 430 -5.53 22.36 -20.68
N TYR A 431 -4.43 22.24 -19.94
CA TYR A 431 -4.45 21.91 -18.50
C TYR A 431 -5.28 22.91 -17.70
N LYS A 432 -5.02 24.21 -17.85
CA LYS A 432 -5.79 25.28 -17.17
C LYS A 432 -7.29 25.20 -17.47
N ALA A 433 -7.67 24.86 -18.70
CA ALA A 433 -9.07 24.66 -19.09
C ALA A 433 -9.67 23.37 -18.48
N ALA A 434 -8.92 22.26 -18.51
CA ALA A 434 -9.31 20.97 -17.94
C ALA A 434 -9.48 21.05 -16.41
N GLN A 435 -8.50 21.58 -15.68
CA GLN A 435 -8.56 21.78 -14.23
C GLN A 435 -9.76 22.65 -13.81
N LYS A 436 -10.10 23.69 -14.59
CA LYS A 436 -11.27 24.53 -14.31
C LYS A 436 -12.59 23.77 -14.40
N VAL A 437 -12.69 22.81 -15.33
CA VAL A 437 -13.82 21.88 -15.40
C VAL A 437 -13.77 20.90 -14.22
N TYR A 438 -12.61 20.30 -13.96
CA TYR A 438 -12.40 19.30 -12.90
C TYR A 438 -12.85 19.83 -11.53
N ARG A 439 -12.28 20.97 -11.11
CA ARG A 439 -12.64 21.69 -9.86
C ARG A 439 -14.13 22.04 -9.74
N LYS A 440 -14.84 22.18 -10.86
CA LYS A 440 -16.26 22.55 -10.91
C LYS A 440 -17.20 21.34 -10.92
N SER A 441 -16.75 20.21 -11.47
CA SER A 441 -17.64 19.10 -11.86
C SER A 441 -17.34 17.76 -11.19
N VAL A 442 -16.15 17.59 -10.60
CA VAL A 442 -15.85 16.42 -9.77
C VAL A 442 -16.68 16.48 -8.48
N THR A 443 -17.31 15.36 -8.13
CA THR A 443 -18.16 15.16 -6.96
C THR A 443 -17.41 14.45 -5.83
N ALA A 444 -16.50 13.56 -6.18
CA ALA A 444 -15.59 12.88 -5.25
C ALA A 444 -14.25 12.64 -5.95
N LEU A 445 -13.16 12.70 -5.18
CA LEU A 445 -11.79 12.55 -5.68
C LEU A 445 -11.04 11.57 -4.79
N MET A 446 -10.38 10.59 -5.41
CA MET A 446 -9.37 9.76 -4.77
C MET A 446 -8.03 10.11 -5.42
N SER A 447 -7.16 10.77 -4.66
CA SER A 447 -5.73 10.79 -4.98
C SER A 447 -5.09 9.66 -4.21
N GLU A 448 -4.18 8.93 -4.85
CA GLU A 448 -3.38 7.95 -4.16
C GLU A 448 -2.17 8.63 -3.49
N SER A 449 -1.62 7.91 -2.50
CA SER A 449 -0.24 8.07 -2.05
C SER A 449 0.57 6.90 -2.63
N ASP A 450 1.86 6.82 -2.33
CA ASP A 450 2.74 5.68 -2.63
C ASP A 450 2.27 4.34 -1.99
N ARG A 451 1.21 4.39 -1.18
CA ARG A 451 0.76 3.35 -0.26
C ARG A 451 -0.66 2.92 -0.60
N GLY A 452 -0.78 2.10 -1.65
CA GLY A 452 -1.99 1.31 -1.93
C GLY A 452 -1.90 -0.11 -1.34
N LEU A 453 -2.82 -0.99 -1.74
CA LEU A 453 -2.79 -2.42 -1.40
C LEU A 453 -1.56 -3.13 -2.02
N VAL A 454 -0.98 -4.14 -1.33
CA VAL A 454 0.20 -4.90 -1.80
C VAL A 454 -0.26 -5.66 -3.03
N SER A 455 0.19 -5.20 -4.19
CA SER A 455 -0.09 -5.84 -5.47
C SER A 455 1.20 -6.22 -6.17
N PHE A 456 1.09 -7.09 -7.15
CA PHE A 456 2.19 -7.47 -8.05
C PHE A 456 2.74 -6.30 -8.89
N TYR A 457 2.03 -5.16 -8.93
CA TYR A 457 2.51 -3.91 -9.52
C TYR A 457 3.30 -3.02 -8.55
N GLN A 458 3.12 -3.17 -7.23
CA GLN A 458 3.71 -2.28 -6.23
C GLN A 458 5.24 -2.15 -6.32
N PRO A 459 6.04 -3.23 -6.56
CA PRO A 459 7.48 -3.08 -6.73
C PRO A 459 7.88 -2.18 -7.91
N LYS A 460 7.03 -2.10 -8.95
CA LYS A 460 7.27 -1.26 -10.13
C LYS A 460 7.00 0.22 -9.81
N PHE A 461 5.84 0.53 -9.24
CA PHE A 461 5.50 1.92 -8.86
C PHE A 461 6.40 2.47 -7.77
N TRP A 462 6.86 1.63 -6.84
CA TRP A 462 7.83 2.00 -5.81
C TRP A 462 9.23 2.29 -6.38
N ALA A 463 9.68 1.51 -7.37
CA ALA A 463 10.90 1.84 -8.11
C ALA A 463 10.75 3.18 -8.86
N MET A 464 9.60 3.43 -9.49
CA MET A 464 9.32 4.70 -10.16
C MET A 464 9.30 5.89 -9.18
N HIS A 465 8.67 5.75 -8.01
CA HIS A 465 8.70 6.75 -6.92
C HIS A 465 10.12 7.16 -6.52
N HIS A 466 11.07 6.21 -6.49
CA HIS A 466 12.46 6.48 -6.10
C HIS A 466 13.36 6.96 -7.24
N LEU A 467 13.09 6.53 -8.48
CA LEU A 467 13.92 6.85 -9.65
C LEU A 467 13.55 8.19 -10.29
N ILE A 468 12.27 8.54 -10.28
CA ILE A 468 11.78 9.78 -10.87
C ILE A 468 12.00 10.93 -9.86
N PRO A 469 12.60 12.06 -10.26
CA PRO A 469 12.95 13.15 -9.35
C PRO A 469 11.72 14.02 -8.99
N TYR A 470 10.71 13.42 -8.37
CA TYR A 470 9.47 14.08 -7.97
C TYR A 470 9.71 15.28 -7.03
N LYS A 471 8.87 16.32 -7.18
CA LYS A 471 8.91 17.53 -6.32
C LYS A 471 8.56 17.26 -4.85
N SER A 472 7.93 16.13 -4.54
CA SER A 472 7.59 15.71 -3.19
C SER A 472 7.48 14.19 -3.09
N LYS A 473 7.60 13.66 -1.86
CA LYS A 473 7.36 12.23 -1.58
C LYS A 473 5.90 11.79 -1.82
N ASN A 474 4.94 12.71 -1.85
CA ASN A 474 3.54 12.36 -2.03
C ASN A 474 3.24 12.15 -3.52
N ASN A 475 3.41 10.93 -4.00
CA ASN A 475 3.12 10.50 -5.37
C ASN A 475 2.77 9.00 -5.41
N ASP A 476 1.96 8.56 -6.37
CA ASP A 476 1.55 7.15 -6.55
C ASP A 476 2.58 6.31 -7.35
N GLY A 477 3.80 6.83 -7.53
CA GLY A 477 4.80 6.30 -8.45
C GLY A 477 4.70 6.83 -9.89
N MET A 478 3.58 7.44 -10.28
CA MET A 478 3.35 8.03 -11.61
C MET A 478 2.92 9.51 -11.56
N VAL A 479 2.09 9.90 -10.60
CA VAL A 479 1.43 11.20 -10.49
C VAL A 479 1.65 11.75 -9.08
N GLU A 480 2.10 13.00 -8.98
CA GLU A 480 2.19 13.68 -7.69
C GLU A 480 0.80 13.99 -7.12
N PHE A 481 0.65 13.87 -5.80
CA PHE A 481 -0.58 14.18 -5.07
C PHE A 481 -1.14 15.55 -5.44
N GLN A 482 -0.29 16.58 -5.54
CA GLN A 482 -0.73 17.93 -5.92
C GLN A 482 -1.19 18.06 -7.39
N SER A 483 -0.70 17.19 -8.29
CA SER A 483 -1.23 17.08 -9.66
C SER A 483 -2.62 16.44 -9.65
N CYS A 484 -2.86 15.43 -8.81
CA CYS A 484 -4.19 14.82 -8.67
C CYS A 484 -5.18 15.68 -7.91
N ALA A 485 -4.78 16.24 -6.77
CA ALA A 485 -5.56 17.17 -5.98
C ALA A 485 -5.97 18.40 -6.78
N SER A 486 -5.18 18.82 -7.78
CA SER A 486 -5.58 19.83 -8.76
C SER A 486 -6.08 21.12 -8.08
N GLY A 487 -5.54 21.50 -6.91
CA GLY A 487 -5.99 22.67 -6.15
C GLY A 487 -7.28 22.52 -5.35
N PHE A 488 -7.80 21.31 -5.14
CA PHE A 488 -8.63 21.01 -3.98
C PHE A 488 -7.75 21.03 -2.71
N PRO A 489 -8.22 21.54 -1.55
CA PRO A 489 -7.41 21.61 -0.34
C PRO A 489 -7.06 20.23 0.21
N ASP A 490 -5.80 20.01 0.58
CA ASP A 490 -5.29 18.79 1.21
C ASP A 490 -6.15 18.33 2.41
N SER A 491 -6.71 19.27 3.18
CA SER A 491 -7.58 18.98 4.34
C SER A 491 -8.97 18.42 3.99
N GLN A 492 -9.31 18.27 2.71
CA GLN A 492 -10.54 17.60 2.27
C GLN A 492 -10.32 16.12 1.93
N PHE A 493 -9.07 15.65 1.92
CA PHE A 493 -8.73 14.25 1.70
C PHE A 493 -8.79 13.50 3.02
N GLY A 494 -9.50 12.37 3.03
CA GLY A 494 -9.53 11.46 4.18
C GLY A 494 -8.26 10.63 4.30
N THR A 495 -8.05 10.04 5.48
CA THR A 495 -6.94 9.14 5.80
C THR A 495 -7.31 7.65 5.74
N THR A 496 -8.54 7.33 5.32
CA THR A 496 -9.13 6.00 5.29
C THR A 496 -9.24 5.47 3.86
N TRP A 497 -8.98 4.17 3.68
CA TRP A 497 -9.02 3.44 2.40
C TRP A 497 -10.39 2.79 2.16
#